data_AF-A0A1A0QW09-F1
#
_entry.id   AF-A0A1A0QW09-F1
#
_cell.length_a   1.000
_cell.length_b   1.000
_cell.length_c   1.000
_cell.angle_alpha   90.00
_cell.angle_beta   90.00
_cell.angle_gamma   90.00
#
_symmetry.space_group_name_H-M   'P 1'
#
loop_
_entity.id
_entity.type
_entity.pdbx_description
1 polymer ?
#
loop_
_entity_poly.entity_id
_entity_poly.type
_entity_poly.pdbx_seq_one_letter_code
_entity_poly.pdbx_strand_id
1 'polypeptide(L)'
;MGNQPSSNKPRVRLWVLACALVLGVAAVIAVKTGGFGLMDTSARTAQERCVTDVRGKLVSPATAKLSDLKSERSDLEPDSRDLFPLTTDQPLKGIEQSRITVWNVSGIVDAQTEAGSTIHDPFVCRAYFVDGELVDTLVVFEREH
;
A
#
# COMPACT_ATOMS: atom_id res chain seq x y z
N MET A 1 -33.49 19.42 -69.86
CA MET A 1 -33.56 19.46 -68.38
C MET A 1 -33.22 18.05 -67.89
N GLY A 2 -32.10 17.72 -67.23
CA GLY A 2 -31.37 18.43 -66.18
C GLY A 2 -31.87 17.95 -64.82
N ASN A 3 -31.23 16.93 -64.22
CA ASN A 3 -30.97 16.85 -62.77
C ASN A 3 -30.14 15.59 -62.38
N GLN A 4 -28.94 15.86 -61.88
CA GLN A 4 -28.16 15.01 -60.97
C GLN A 4 -28.18 15.70 -59.60
N PRO A 5 -28.31 14.97 -58.47
CA PRO A 5 -27.19 14.87 -57.52
C PRO A 5 -27.19 13.52 -56.78
N SER A 6 -26.20 13.07 -56.03
CA SER A 6 -24.78 13.37 -55.79
C SER A 6 -24.34 12.27 -54.82
N SER A 7 -23.17 11.68 -55.08
CA SER A 7 -22.53 10.67 -54.24
C SER A 7 -22.17 11.27 -52.87
N ASN A 8 -22.68 10.69 -51.79
CA ASN A 8 -22.39 11.13 -50.42
C ASN A 8 -21.87 9.96 -49.57
N LYS A 9 -20.64 9.52 -49.84
CA LYS A 9 -19.87 8.58 -49.00
C LYS A 9 -18.48 9.13 -48.67
N PRO A 10 -18.37 10.09 -47.74
CA PRO A 10 -17.15 10.13 -46.91
C PRO A 10 -17.39 10.34 -45.39
N ARG A 11 -18.55 10.84 -44.96
CA ARG A 11 -18.76 11.26 -43.57
C ARG A 11 -19.04 10.13 -42.57
N VAL A 12 -19.70 9.06 -43.00
CA VAL A 12 -20.05 7.93 -42.11
C VAL A 12 -18.81 7.13 -41.72
N ARG A 13 -17.82 7.00 -42.63
CA ARG A 13 -16.55 6.31 -42.36
C ARG A 13 -15.67 7.05 -41.34
N LEU A 14 -15.72 8.38 -41.35
CA LEU A 14 -14.92 9.21 -40.44
C LEU A 14 -15.44 9.10 -38.99
N TRP A 15 -16.76 8.99 -38.81
CA TRP A 15 -17.38 8.88 -37.49
C TRP A 15 -17.09 7.54 -36.80
N VAL A 16 -17.03 6.44 -37.55
CA VAL A 16 -16.75 5.10 -36.98
C VAL A 16 -15.29 4.98 -36.49
N LEU A 17 -14.34 5.62 -37.18
CA LEU A 17 -12.93 5.64 -36.78
C LEU A 17 -12.69 6.49 -35.52
N ALA A 18 -13.43 7.59 -35.36
CA ALA A 18 -13.32 8.45 -34.17
C ALA A 18 -13.82 7.74 -32.89
N CYS A 19 -14.92 6.98 -32.96
CA CYS A 19 -15.42 6.22 -31.81
C CYS A 19 -14.48 5.09 -31.38
N ALA A 20 -13.79 4.43 -32.33
CA ALA A 20 -12.85 3.35 -32.03
C ALA A 20 -11.59 3.85 -31.29
N LEU A 21 -11.14 5.06 -31.58
CA LEU A 21 -9.97 5.67 -30.91
C LEU A 21 -10.27 6.08 -29.46
N VAL A 22 -11.47 6.58 -29.16
CA VAL A 22 -11.84 7.01 -27.80
C VAL A 22 -11.99 5.81 -26.85
N LEU A 23 -12.52 4.68 -27.33
CA LEU A 23 -12.65 3.46 -26.53
C LEU A 23 -11.30 2.80 -26.21
N GLY A 24 -10.32 2.90 -27.11
CA GLY A 24 -8.97 2.36 -26.88
C GLY A 24 -8.20 3.10 -25.79
N VAL A 25 -8.32 4.43 -25.71
CA VAL A 25 -7.59 5.25 -24.72
C VAL A 25 -8.16 5.09 -23.30
N ALA A 26 -9.47 4.91 -23.16
CA ALA A 26 -10.09 4.68 -21.84
C ALA A 26 -9.66 3.34 -21.22
N ALA A 27 -9.50 2.28 -22.02
CA ALA A 27 -9.06 0.98 -21.54
C ALA A 27 -7.60 0.99 -21.03
N VAL A 28 -6.71 1.76 -21.67
CA VAL A 28 -5.30 1.85 -21.25
C VAL A 28 -5.16 2.62 -19.93
N ILE A 29 -6.00 3.62 -19.68
CA ILE A 29 -5.95 4.38 -18.43
C ILE A 29 -6.50 3.54 -17.26
N ALA A 30 -7.58 2.78 -17.47
CA ALA A 30 -8.18 1.95 -16.42
C ALA A 30 -7.27 0.82 -15.92
N VAL A 31 -6.49 0.19 -16.82
CA VAL A 31 -5.52 -0.85 -16.42
C VAL A 31 -4.36 -0.27 -15.63
N LYS A 32 -4.05 1.02 -15.81
CA LYS A 32 -2.95 1.68 -15.09
C LYS A 32 -3.40 2.33 -13.77
N THR A 33 -4.68 2.64 -13.60
CA THR A 33 -5.19 3.34 -12.39
C THR A 33 -6.07 2.49 -11.48
N GLY A 34 -6.47 1.27 -11.88
CA GLY A 34 -7.33 0.38 -11.08
C GLY A 34 -6.79 -0.05 -9.71
N GLY A 35 -5.54 0.25 -9.39
CA GLY A 35 -4.93 -0.02 -8.08
C GLY A 35 -4.84 1.19 -7.14
N PHE A 36 -4.96 2.44 -7.64
CA PHE A 36 -4.60 3.62 -6.83
C PHE A 36 -5.52 3.86 -5.63
N GLY A 37 -6.82 3.51 -5.72
CA GLY A 37 -7.74 3.67 -4.59
C GLY A 37 -7.50 2.66 -3.47
N LEU A 38 -7.32 1.37 -3.81
CA LEU A 38 -7.11 0.32 -2.82
C LEU A 38 -5.68 0.31 -2.26
N MET A 39 -4.70 0.70 -3.06
CA MET A 39 -3.31 0.82 -2.59
C MET A 39 -3.16 2.00 -1.63
N ASP A 40 -3.83 3.13 -1.89
CA ASP A 40 -3.80 4.29 -0.99
C ASP A 40 -4.46 3.99 0.36
N THR A 41 -5.62 3.33 0.35
CA THR A 41 -6.32 2.96 1.59
C THR A 41 -5.54 1.94 2.41
N SER A 42 -4.94 0.93 1.78
CA SER A 42 -4.12 -0.08 2.48
C SER A 42 -2.82 0.53 3.04
N ALA A 43 -2.15 1.42 2.29
CA ALA A 43 -0.97 2.15 2.76
C ALA A 43 -1.28 2.98 4.02
N ARG A 44 -2.42 3.68 4.01
CA ARG A 44 -2.87 4.50 5.13
C ARG A 44 -3.29 3.65 6.33
N THR A 45 -4.03 2.57 6.09
CA THR A 45 -4.43 1.62 7.13
C THR A 45 -3.21 0.98 7.79
N ALA A 46 -2.22 0.58 7.00
CA ALA A 46 -0.93 0.08 7.49
C ALA A 46 -0.26 1.13 8.39
N GLN A 47 -0.18 2.38 7.91
CA GLN A 47 0.44 3.48 8.65
C GLN A 47 -0.25 3.71 10.01
N GLU A 48 -1.58 3.87 10.02
CA GLU A 48 -2.36 4.13 11.22
C GLU A 48 -2.23 3.00 12.25
N ARG A 49 -2.29 1.74 11.79
CA ARG A 49 -2.12 0.59 12.68
C ARG A 49 -0.69 0.52 13.22
N CYS A 50 0.31 0.64 12.36
CA CYS A 50 1.72 0.59 12.76
C CYS A 50 2.07 1.69 13.76
N VAL A 51 1.61 2.92 13.56
CA VAL A 51 1.81 4.02 14.52
C VAL A 51 1.19 3.69 15.88
N THR A 52 0.02 3.07 15.88
CA THR A 52 -0.65 2.63 17.12
C THR A 52 0.16 1.56 17.83
N ASP A 53 0.65 0.56 17.11
CA ASP A 53 1.43 -0.54 17.71
C ASP A 53 2.81 -0.09 18.18
N VAL A 54 3.48 0.77 17.42
CA VAL A 54 4.75 1.39 17.84
C VAL A 54 4.55 2.12 19.15
N ARG A 55 3.53 3.00 19.24
CA ARG A 55 3.21 3.70 20.50
C ARG A 55 2.90 2.75 21.65
N GLY A 56 2.18 1.66 21.37
CA GLY A 56 1.86 0.63 22.36
C GLY A 56 3.08 -0.12 22.92
N LYS A 57 4.22 -0.09 22.22
CA LYS A 57 5.49 -0.68 22.68
C LYS A 57 6.37 0.30 23.47
N LEU A 58 6.03 1.58 23.54
CA LEU A 58 6.83 2.60 24.23
C LEU A 58 6.47 2.69 25.71
N VAL A 59 7.46 3.04 26.54
CA VAL A 59 7.27 3.27 27.99
C VAL A 59 6.35 4.47 28.26
N SER A 60 6.47 5.53 27.46
CA SER A 60 5.63 6.73 27.56
C SER A 60 4.93 7.04 26.23
N PRO A 61 3.80 6.36 25.93
CA PRO A 61 3.10 6.51 24.65
C PRO A 61 2.57 7.92 24.40
N ALA A 62 2.12 8.62 25.45
CA ALA A 62 1.46 9.93 25.34
C ALA A 62 2.42 11.07 24.98
N THR A 63 3.71 10.93 25.32
CA THR A 63 4.73 11.93 25.00
C THR A 63 5.52 11.59 23.75
N ALA A 64 5.27 10.42 23.14
CA ALA A 64 6.01 9.95 21.99
C ALA A 64 5.61 10.71 20.72
N LYS A 65 6.60 11.19 19.98
CA LYS A 65 6.41 11.79 18.66
C LYS A 65 6.92 10.82 17.61
N LEU A 66 6.13 10.66 16.55
CA LEU A 66 6.54 9.86 15.40
C LEU A 66 6.59 10.81 14.20
N SER A 67 7.72 10.80 13.49
CA SER A 67 7.96 11.63 12.32
C SER A 67 8.46 10.81 11.14
N ASP A 68 8.52 11.44 9.96
CA ASP A 68 9.09 10.87 8.74
C ASP A 68 8.47 9.53 8.33
N LEU A 69 7.17 9.39 8.62
CA LEU A 69 6.44 8.17 8.35
C LEU A 69 6.33 7.92 6.85
N LYS A 70 6.81 6.76 6.41
CA LYS A 70 6.78 6.33 5.02
C LYS A 70 6.19 4.93 4.92
N SER A 71 5.15 4.78 4.10
CA SER A 71 4.53 3.48 3.81
C SER A 71 4.91 3.03 2.41
N GLU A 72 5.54 1.87 2.30
CA GLU A 72 5.96 1.28 1.02
C GLU A 72 5.55 -0.18 0.94
N ARG A 73 5.19 -0.62 -0.27
CA ARG A 73 4.91 -2.04 -0.49
C ARG A 73 6.23 -2.81 -0.41
N SER A 74 6.22 -3.90 0.35
CA SER A 74 7.38 -4.77 0.53
C SER A 74 7.05 -6.16 0.01
N ASP A 75 8.10 -6.85 -0.42
CA ASP A 75 8.00 -8.28 -0.69
C ASP A 75 7.84 -9.04 0.62
N LEU A 76 7.17 -10.19 0.53
CA LEU A 76 7.12 -11.18 1.60
C LEU A 76 8.47 -11.92 1.64
N GLU A 77 9.05 -12.02 2.82
CA GLU A 77 10.37 -12.57 3.09
C GLU A 77 10.25 -13.80 4.02
N PRO A 78 9.70 -14.93 3.52
CA PRO A 78 9.28 -16.05 4.35
C PRO A 78 10.43 -16.81 5.02
N ASP A 79 11.64 -16.69 4.46
CA ASP A 79 12.83 -17.37 4.96
C ASP A 79 13.67 -16.50 5.91
N SER A 80 13.23 -15.26 6.17
CA SER A 80 13.96 -14.33 7.04
C SER A 80 13.01 -13.58 7.98
N ARG A 81 12.57 -12.38 7.59
CA ARG A 81 11.83 -11.44 8.45
C ARG A 81 10.41 -11.91 8.76
N ASP A 82 9.81 -12.67 7.85
CA ASP A 82 8.42 -13.12 7.96
C ASP A 82 8.32 -14.59 8.36
N LEU A 83 9.44 -15.27 8.64
CA LEU A 83 9.47 -16.69 9.00
C LEU A 83 8.59 -16.99 10.21
N PHE A 84 8.76 -16.24 11.31
CA PHE A 84 7.99 -16.45 12.53
C PHE A 84 6.49 -16.16 12.35
N PRO A 85 6.09 -14.98 11.80
CA PRO A 85 4.70 -14.71 11.47
C PRO A 85 4.05 -15.80 10.61
N LEU A 86 4.75 -16.34 9.61
CA LEU A 86 4.17 -17.30 8.66
C LEU A 86 4.13 -18.75 9.17
N THR A 87 4.99 -19.13 10.12
CA THR A 87 5.12 -20.53 10.55
C THR A 87 4.54 -20.78 11.94
N THR A 88 4.63 -19.79 12.83
CA THR A 88 4.37 -19.97 14.25
C THR A 88 3.18 -19.14 14.71
N ASP A 89 3.08 -17.90 14.25
CA ASP A 89 2.10 -16.96 14.77
C ASP A 89 0.79 -16.95 13.96
N GLN A 90 -0.35 -17.04 14.66
CA GLN A 90 -1.62 -16.66 14.06
C GLN A 90 -1.69 -15.14 13.98
N PRO A 91 -2.31 -14.56 12.92
CA PRO A 91 -3.23 -15.19 11.97
C PRO A 91 -2.60 -15.70 10.66
N LEU A 92 -1.31 -15.50 10.45
CA LEU A 92 -0.68 -15.74 9.15
C LEU A 92 -0.25 -17.19 8.92
N LYS A 93 -0.17 -17.99 10.00
CA LYS A 93 0.15 -19.41 9.93
C LYS A 93 -0.74 -20.19 8.97
N GLY A 94 -0.12 -20.80 7.96
CA GLY A 94 -0.79 -21.67 6.98
C GLY A 94 -1.59 -20.92 5.91
N ILE A 95 -1.50 -19.59 5.86
CA ILE A 95 -2.05 -18.81 4.75
C ILE A 95 -1.13 -18.91 3.54
N GLU A 96 -1.72 -19.12 2.37
CA GLU A 96 -1.02 -19.11 1.08
C GLU A 96 -0.33 -17.76 0.86
N GLN A 97 0.99 -17.77 0.65
CA GLN A 97 1.82 -16.57 0.56
C GLN A 97 1.38 -15.61 -0.57
N SER A 98 0.81 -16.14 -1.66
CA SER A 98 0.28 -15.36 -2.78
C SER A 98 -0.92 -14.48 -2.42
N ARG A 99 -1.62 -14.78 -1.32
CA ARG A 99 -2.73 -13.98 -0.78
C ARG A 99 -2.25 -12.90 0.18
N ILE A 100 -0.98 -12.95 0.59
CA ILE A 100 -0.39 -12.04 1.55
C ILE A 100 0.23 -10.87 0.81
N THR A 101 -0.15 -9.67 1.22
CA THR A 101 0.52 -8.43 0.82
C THR A 101 1.19 -7.81 2.04
N VAL A 102 2.42 -7.34 1.90
CA VAL A 102 3.14 -6.66 2.98
C VAL A 102 3.32 -5.19 2.70
N TRP A 103 3.13 -4.38 3.73
CA TRP A 103 3.49 -2.96 3.76
C TRP A 103 4.54 -2.72 4.84
N ASN A 104 5.66 -2.08 4.46
CA ASN A 104 6.63 -1.57 5.42
C ASN A 104 6.28 -0.11 5.74
N VAL A 105 6.08 0.17 7.01
CA VAL A 105 5.93 1.51 7.55
C VAL A 105 7.19 1.83 8.34
N SER A 106 8.03 2.70 7.80
CA SER A 106 9.22 3.20 8.50
C SER A 106 9.00 4.62 9.01
N GLY A 107 9.79 5.00 9.99
CA GLY A 107 9.82 6.36 10.51
C GLY A 107 10.76 6.48 11.68
N ILE A 108 10.74 7.64 12.32
CA ILE A 108 11.50 7.89 13.53
C ILE A 108 10.57 8.07 14.71
N VAL A 109 10.95 7.51 15.85
CA VAL A 109 10.24 7.72 17.12
C VAL A 109 11.11 8.49 18.11
N ASP A 110 10.58 9.62 18.57
CA ASP A 110 11.06 10.33 19.75
C ASP A 110 10.25 9.86 20.97
N ALA A 111 10.88 9.19 21.93
CA ALA A 111 10.19 8.73 23.14
C ALA A 111 11.00 9.02 24.40
N GLN A 112 10.33 9.25 25.52
CA GLN A 112 11.02 9.35 26.81
C GLN A 112 11.31 7.95 27.38
N THR A 113 12.50 7.79 27.92
CA THR A 113 12.93 6.59 28.66
C THR A 113 12.50 6.68 30.11
N GLU A 114 12.60 5.56 30.83
CA GLU A 114 12.38 5.51 32.28
C GLU A 114 13.32 6.45 33.05
N ALA A 115 14.51 6.74 32.50
CA ALA A 115 15.49 7.66 33.08
C ALA A 115 15.19 9.14 32.78
N GLY A 116 14.14 9.45 32.01
CA GLY A 116 13.75 10.81 31.63
C GLY A 116 14.57 11.42 30.49
N SER A 117 15.38 10.63 29.79
CA SER A 117 16.02 11.04 28.53
C SER A 117 15.08 10.79 27.34
N THR A 118 15.27 11.53 26.25
CA THR A 118 14.57 11.26 24.99
C THR A 118 15.45 10.38 24.09
N ILE A 119 14.90 9.28 23.61
CA ILE A 119 15.48 8.45 22.53
C ILE A 119 14.94 8.89 21.18
N HIS A 120 15.75 8.72 20.14
CA HIS A 120 15.43 9.06 18.76
C HIS A 120 15.81 7.88 17.89
N ASP A 121 14.88 6.95 17.73
CA ASP A 121 15.18 5.63 17.16
C ASP A 121 14.40 5.43 15.86
N PRO A 122 15.06 4.95 14.80
CA PRO A 122 14.34 4.47 13.62
C PRO A 122 13.55 3.20 13.96
N PHE A 123 12.38 3.08 13.37
CA PHE A 123 11.59 1.86 13.46
C PHE A 123 11.12 1.42 12.08
N VAL A 124 10.88 0.12 11.95
CA VAL A 124 10.19 -0.47 10.81
C VAL A 124 9.08 -1.37 11.33
N CYS A 125 7.85 -1.07 10.92
CA CYS A 125 6.69 -1.90 11.16
C CYS A 125 6.25 -2.56 9.85
N ARG A 126 6.12 -3.88 9.86
CA ARG A 126 5.54 -4.65 8.74
C ARG A 126 4.07 -4.87 9.01
N ALA A 127 3.19 -4.51 8.08
CA ALA A 127 1.76 -4.75 8.16
C ALA A 127 1.36 -5.77 7.09
N TYR A 128 0.71 -6.84 7.53
CA TYR A 128 0.34 -7.97 6.68
C TYR A 128 -1.14 -7.92 6.37
N PHE A 129 -1.44 -7.97 5.08
CA PHE A 129 -2.79 -8.00 4.55
C PHE A 129 -3.06 -9.35 3.90
N VAL A 130 -4.21 -9.95 4.17
CA VAL A 130 -4.69 -11.15 3.48
C VAL A 130 -5.91 -10.75 2.67
N ASP A 131 -5.85 -10.94 1.35
CA ASP A 131 -6.90 -10.54 0.39
C ASP A 131 -7.36 -9.08 0.54
N GLY A 132 -6.49 -8.20 1.02
CA GLY A 132 -6.75 -6.78 1.21
C GLY A 132 -7.26 -6.38 2.60
N GLU A 133 -7.43 -7.32 3.54
CA GLU A 133 -7.74 -7.05 4.94
C GLU A 133 -6.48 -7.08 5.80
N LEU A 134 -6.29 -6.09 6.67
CA LEU A 134 -5.18 -6.07 7.61
C LEU A 134 -5.39 -7.13 8.68
N VAL A 135 -4.48 -8.09 8.79
CA VAL A 135 -4.60 -9.19 9.76
C VAL A 135 -3.58 -9.10 10.88
N ASP A 136 -2.38 -8.60 10.62
CA ASP A 136 -1.30 -8.57 11.62
C ASP A 136 -0.28 -7.46 11.37
N THR A 137 0.48 -7.13 12.41
CA THR A 137 1.55 -6.12 12.39
C THR A 137 2.75 -6.60 13.21
N LEU A 138 3.95 -6.43 12.65
CA LEU A 138 5.21 -6.73 13.31
C LEU A 138 6.05 -5.47 13.42
N VAL A 139 6.21 -4.96 14.65
CA VAL A 139 7.05 -3.79 14.94
C VAL A 139 8.46 -4.23 15.31
N VAL A 140 9.45 -3.69 14.61
CA VAL A 140 10.88 -3.87 14.90
C VAL A 140 11.51 -2.50 15.13
N PHE A 141 12.16 -2.32 16.29
CA PHE A 141 12.99 -1.16 16.58
C PHE A 141 14.44 -1.47 16.20
N GLU A 142 15.01 -0.66 15.32
CA GLU A 142 16.43 -0.74 14.98
C GLU A 142 17.22 -0.03 16.07
N ARG A 143 17.56 -0.76 17.15
CA ARG A 143 18.48 -0.26 18.17
C ARG A 143 19.90 -0.64 17.77
N GLU A 144 20.76 0.33 17.49
CA GLU A 144 22.20 0.11 17.71
C GLU A 144 22.43 0.13 19.22
N HIS A 145 23.05 -0.93 19.75
CA HIS A 145 23.33 -1.10 21.18
C HIS A 145 24.60 -0.36 21.60
#